data_AF-R2QRZ2-F1
#
_entry.id   AF-R2QRZ2-F1
#
_cell.length_a   1.000
_cell.length_b   1.000
_cell.length_c   1.000
_cell.angle_alpha   90.00
_cell.angle_beta   90.00
_cell.angle_gamma   90.00
#
_symmetry.space_group_name_H-M   'P 1'
#
loop_
_entity.id
_entity.type
_entity.pdbx_description
1 polymer ?
#
loop_
_entity_poly.entity_id
_entity_poly.type
_entity_poly.pdbx_seq_one_letter_code
_entity_poly.pdbx_strand_id
1 'polypeptide(L)' 'MRFRDGRKRLSKAISVTEEEDQAFSELMDKNIHINVQMVPKDPRVDYKTLI' A
#
# COMPACT_ATOMS: atom_id res chain seq x y z
N MET A 1 -3.86 -0.03 5.97
CA MET A 1 -5.09 -0.83 6.22
C MET A 1 -4.76 -2.00 7.12
N ARG A 2 -5.59 -2.28 8.13
CA ARG A 2 -5.33 -3.37 9.10
C ARG A 2 -5.49 -4.73 8.42
N PHE A 3 -4.60 -5.66 8.73
CA PHE A 3 -4.71 -7.05 8.28
C PHE A 3 -6.02 -7.70 8.78
N ARG A 4 -6.71 -8.38 7.88
CA ARG A 4 -7.88 -9.23 8.10
C ARG A 4 -7.82 -10.40 7.11
N ASP A 5 -8.50 -11.49 7.40
CA ASP A 5 -8.61 -12.62 6.47
C ASP A 5 -9.14 -12.14 5.11
N GLY A 6 -8.52 -12.62 4.02
CA GLY A 6 -8.80 -12.17 2.65
C GLY A 6 -7.98 -10.97 2.15
N ARG A 7 -7.02 -10.45 2.94
CA ARG A 7 -6.07 -9.43 2.49
C ARG A 7 -4.64 -9.96 2.41
N LYS A 8 -3.90 -9.58 1.38
CA LYS A 8 -2.46 -9.82 1.25
C LYS A 8 -1.70 -8.77 2.08
N ARG A 9 -0.80 -9.21 2.96
CA ARG A 9 0.06 -8.30 3.72
C ARG A 9 1.27 -7.90 2.89
N LEU A 10 1.38 -6.61 2.54
CA LEU A 10 2.53 -6.08 1.79
C LEU A 10 3.62 -5.54 2.72
N SER A 11 3.24 -4.91 3.83
CA SER A 11 4.19 -4.43 4.84
C SER A 11 3.60 -4.48 6.25
N LYS A 12 4.39 -4.06 7.25
CA LYS A 12 3.88 -3.87 8.62
C LYS A 12 2.74 -2.84 8.66
N ALA A 13 2.76 -1.88 7.75
CA ALA A 13 1.84 -0.74 7.74
C ALA A 13 0.59 -0.97 6.84
N ILE A 14 0.64 -1.91 5.88
CA ILE A 14 -0.46 -2.10 4.94
C ILE A 14 -0.69 -3.56 4.54
N SER A 15 -1.97 -3.92 4.45
CA SER A 15 -2.45 -5.14 3.82
C SER A 15 -3.59 -4.75 2.88
N VAL A 16 -3.63 -5.31 1.68
CA VAL A 16 -4.55 -4.91 0.60
C VAL A 16 -5.31 -6.11 0.07
N THR A 17 -6.52 -5.89 -0.45
CA THR A 17 -7.19 -6.84 -1.35
C THR A 17 -6.64 -6.71 -2.77
N GLU A 18 -6.97 -7.64 -3.66
CA GLU A 18 -6.61 -7.54 -5.08
C GLU A 18 -7.22 -6.29 -5.75
N GLU A 19 -8.48 -5.96 -5.43
CA GLU A 19 -9.15 -4.76 -5.93
C GLU A 19 -8.43 -3.47 -5.47
N GLU A 20 -7.97 -3.43 -4.22
CA GLU A 20 -7.24 -2.29 -3.67
C GLU A 20 -5.87 -2.14 -4.35
N ASP A 21 -5.16 -3.24 -4.57
CA ASP A 21 -3.86 -3.26 -5.26
C ASP A 21 -3.98 -2.77 -6.72
N GLN A 22 -5.02 -3.21 -7.42
CA GLN A 22 -5.33 -2.75 -8.77
C GLN A 22 -5.63 -1.24 -8.79
N ALA A 23 -6.43 -0.75 -7.84
CA ALA A 23 -6.73 0.68 -7.73
C ALA A 23 -5.47 1.52 -7.46
N PHE A 24 -4.54 1.04 -6.62
CA PHE A 24 -3.27 1.72 -6.39
C PHE A 24 -2.38 1.71 -7.64
N SER A 25 -2.38 0.62 -8.40
CA SER A 25 -1.67 0.52 -9.67
C SER A 25 -2.16 1.56 -10.68
N GLU A 26 -3.48 1.71 -10.85
CA GLU A 26 -4.06 2.73 -11.74
C GLU A 26 -3.74 4.17 -11.32
N LEU A 27 -3.62 4.43 -10.02
CA LEU A 27 -3.22 5.74 -9.51
C LEU A 27 -1.74 6.01 -9.82
N MET A 28 -0.87 5.00 -9.70
CA MET A 28 0.54 5.12 -10.08
C MET A 28 0.71 5.34 -11.59
N ASP A 29 -0.11 4.70 -12.42
CA ASP A 29 -0.13 4.94 -13.88
C ASP A 29 -0.52 6.38 -14.23
N LYS A 30 -1.34 7.02 -13.39
CA LYS A 30 -1.67 8.45 -13.49
C LYS A 30 -0.59 9.36 -12.89
N ASN A 31 0.60 8.83 -12.63
CA ASN A 31 1.74 9.52 -12.05
C ASN A 31 1.48 10.05 -10.63
N ILE A 32 0.56 9.42 -9.89
CA ILE A 32 0.31 9.73 -8.48
C ILE A 32 1.25 8.88 -7.64
N HIS A 33 2.09 9.55 -6.87
CA HIS A 33 3.04 8.88 -5.98
C HIS A 33 2.38 8.47 -4.67
N ILE A 34 2.47 7.18 -4.34
CA ILE A 34 1.81 6.58 -3.18
C ILE A 34 2.86 6.21 -2.13
N ASN A 35 2.73 6.79 -0.93
CA ASN A 35 3.58 6.47 0.20
C ASN A 35 2.79 5.76 1.30
N VAL A 36 3.40 4.74 1.90
CA VAL A 36 2.86 3.98 3.01
C VAL A 36 3.60 4.36 4.29
N GLN A 37 2.86 4.77 5.31
CA GLN A 37 3.38 5.14 6.61
C GLN A 37 2.35 4.82 7.71
N MET A 38 2.76 4.11 8.77
CA MET A 38 1.84 3.75 9.87
C MET A 38 1.65 4.89 10.87
N VAL A 39 2.73 5.58 11.23
CA VAL A 39 2.73 6.79 12.08
C VAL A 39 3.77 7.79 11.58
N PRO A 40 3.66 9.09 11.86
CA PRO A 40 4.58 10.10 11.33
C PRO A 40 6.06 9.88 11.66
N LYS A 41 6.35 9.14 12.74
CA LYS A 41 7.71 8.79 13.19
C LYS A 41 8.31 7.59 12.44
N ASP A 42 7.47 6.78 11.80
CA ASP A 42 7.93 5.60 11.05
C ASP A 42 8.48 6.03 9.69
N PRO A 43 9.42 5.27 9.10
CA PRO A 43 9.90 5.55 7.75
C PRO A 43 8.74 5.49 6.74
N ARG A 44 8.75 6.43 5.79
CA ARG A 44 7.89 6.37 4.62
C ARG A 44 8.43 5.33 3.66
N VAL A 45 7.55 4.48 3.16
CA VAL A 45 7.90 3.46 2.17
C VAL A 45 7.09 3.73 0.91
N ASP A 46 7.75 3.77 -0.23
CA ASP A 46 7.06 3.89 -1.52
C ASP A 46 6.29 2.60 -1.81
N TYR A 47 4.99 2.73 -2.10
CA TYR A 47 4.13 1.59 -2.42
C TYR A 47 4.70 0.76 -3.57
N LYS A 48 5.35 1.40 -4.55
CA LYS A 48 5.96 0.73 -5.71
C LYS A 48 7.04 -0.30 -5.33
N THR A 49 7.65 -0.13 -4.15
CA THR A 49 8.69 -1.05 -3.65
C THR A 49 8.11 -2.27 -2.91
N LEU A 50 6.78 -2.31 -2.71
CA LEU A 50 6.07 -3.31 -1.92
C LEU A 50 5.27 -4.32 -2.77
N ILE A 51 5.19 -4.10 -4.08
CA ILE A 51 4.41 -4.90 -5.05
C ILE A 51 5.22 -6.10 -5.55
#